data_AF-A0A1G9CDS4-F1
#
_entry.id   AF-A0A1G9CDS4-F1
#
_cell.length_a   1.000
_cell.length_b   1.000
_cell.length_c   1.000
_cell.angle_alpha   90.00
_cell.angle_beta   90.00
_cell.angle_gamma   90.00
#
_symmetry.space_group_name_H-M   'P 1'
#
loop_
_entity.id
_entity.type
_entity.pdbx_description
1 polymer ?
#
loop_
_entity_poly.entity_id
_entity_poly.type
_entity_poly.pdbx_seq_one_letter_code
_entity_poly.pdbx_strand_id
1 'polypeptide(L)'
;MLVQHLPVPSTPTRADEFTPLLAQLQGLADGDPRAGLVREEVVIAAVPLLHHIAYRFTGRGLPQDQLLEIAAAALNAAVDRFTQARSGDFLAYAVPRIADELRRRCHTES
;
A
#
# COMPACT_ATOMS: atom_id res chain seq x y z
N MET A 1 13.30 20.78 16.76
CA MET A 1 12.41 19.83 16.06
C MET A 1 13.22 18.57 15.77
N LEU A 2 12.88 17.46 16.42
CA LEU A 2 13.52 16.16 16.22
C LEU A 2 12.51 15.27 15.49
N VAL A 3 12.69 15.10 14.19
CA VAL A 3 12.06 13.99 13.45
C VAL A 3 12.82 12.74 13.89
N GLN A 4 12.21 11.97 14.78
CA GLN A 4 12.72 10.65 15.13
C GLN A 4 12.65 9.79 13.86
N HIS A 5 13.82 9.40 13.36
CA HIS A 5 13.94 8.38 12.33
C HIS A 5 13.49 7.06 12.97
N LEU A 6 12.19 6.77 12.87
CA LEU A 6 11.68 5.46 13.25
C LEU A 6 12.37 4.44 12.34
N PRO A 7 13.01 3.39 12.90
CA PRO A 7 13.58 2.33 12.09
C PRO A 7 12.44 1.71 11.28
N VAL A 8 12.52 1.81 9.95
CA VAL A 8 11.58 1.11 9.07
C VAL A 8 11.81 -0.38 9.31
N PRO A 9 10.85 -1.13 9.85
CA PRO A 9 11.06 -2.55 10.10
C PRO A 9 11.36 -3.22 8.75
N SER A 10 12.55 -3.81 8.62
CA SER A 10 12.98 -4.52 7.41
C SER A 10 12.34 -5.91 7.29
N THR A 11 11.32 -6.19 8.11
CA THR A 11 10.58 -7.45 8.06
C THR A 11 9.86 -7.50 6.72
N PRO A 12 10.06 -8.57 5.92
CA PRO A 12 9.29 -8.74 4.70
C PRO A 12 7.82 -8.80 5.09
N THR A 13 7.04 -7.85 4.59
CA THR A 13 5.60 -7.84 4.75
C THR A 13 5.04 -9.17 4.25
N ARG A 14 4.42 -9.95 5.14
CA ARG A 14 3.84 -11.24 4.76
C ARG A 14 2.40 -11.05 4.33
N ALA A 15 1.96 -11.83 3.35
CA ALA A 15 0.58 -11.79 2.90
C ALA A 15 -0.43 -12.08 4.04
N ASP A 16 -0.05 -12.98 4.95
CA ASP A 16 -0.87 -13.39 6.09
C ASP A 16 -1.17 -12.23 7.05
N GLU A 17 -0.30 -11.21 7.12
CA GLU A 17 -0.47 -10.03 8.00
C GLU A 17 -1.66 -9.16 7.57
N PHE A 18 -2.02 -9.18 6.28
CA PHE A 18 -3.15 -8.39 5.76
C PHE A 18 -4.49 -9.09 5.85
N THR A 19 -4.50 -10.42 5.84
CA THR A 19 -5.73 -11.21 5.81
C THR A 19 -6.70 -10.86 6.96
N PRO A 20 -6.27 -10.77 8.24
CA PRO A 20 -7.18 -10.42 9.32
C PRO A 20 -7.72 -8.98 9.20
N LEU A 21 -6.89 -8.02 8.78
CA LEU A 21 -7.29 -6.62 8.62
C LEU A 21 -8.30 -6.44 7.47
N LEU A 22 -8.09 -7.14 6.36
CA LEU A 22 -8.98 -7.11 5.21
C LEU A 22 -10.32 -7.80 5.52
N ALA A 23 -10.29 -8.92 6.25
CA ALA A 23 -11.51 -9.58 6.73
C ALA A 23 -12.29 -8.68 7.69
N GLN A 24 -11.60 -7.96 8.58
CA GLN A 24 -12.23 -6.97 9.45
C GLN A 24 -12.89 -5.86 8.66
N LEU A 25 -12.20 -5.27 7.66
CA LEU A 25 -12.77 -4.24 6.79
C LEU A 25 -14.03 -4.71 6.06
N GLN A 26 -14.03 -5.95 5.55
CA GLN A 26 -15.17 -6.53 4.84
C GLN A 26 -16.37 -6.85 5.75
N GLY A 27 -16.15 -6.97 7.06
CA GLY A 27 -17.20 -7.20 8.05
C GLY A 27 -17.82 -5.91 8.62
N LEU A 28 -17.27 -4.74 8.30
CA LEU A 28 -17.82 -3.46 8.74
C LEU A 28 -18.98 -3.01 7.85
N ALA A 29 -19.94 -2.30 8.44
CA ALA A 29 -21.01 -1.68 7.68
C ALA A 29 -20.48 -0.50 6.84
N ASP A 30 -21.17 -0.19 5.74
CA ASP A 30 -20.86 0.99 4.94
C ASP A 30 -20.92 2.26 5.80
N GLY A 31 -19.85 3.06 5.75
CA GLY A 31 -19.72 4.29 6.53
C GLY A 31 -19.32 4.10 8.00
N ASP A 32 -18.99 2.88 8.45
CA ASP A 32 -18.49 2.65 9.81
C ASP A 32 -17.17 3.42 10.03
N PRO A 33 -17.07 4.27 11.07
CA PRO A 33 -15.88 5.09 11.32
C PRO A 33 -14.62 4.26 11.58
N ARG A 34 -14.76 3.01 12.03
CA ARG A 34 -13.62 2.10 12.26
C ARG A 34 -12.94 1.70 10.96
N ALA A 35 -13.63 1.81 9.83
CA ALA A 35 -13.07 1.44 8.54
C ALA A 35 -11.90 2.36 8.13
N GLY A 36 -11.83 3.59 8.68
CA GLY A 36 -10.66 4.46 8.52
C GLY A 36 -9.43 3.92 9.27
N LEU A 37 -9.62 3.52 10.54
CA LEU A 37 -8.54 3.01 11.39
C LEU A 37 -7.95 1.70 10.85
N VAL A 38 -8.80 0.76 10.41
CA VAL A 38 -8.29 -0.51 9.87
C VAL A 38 -7.54 -0.30 8.54
N ARG A 39 -7.98 0.66 7.70
CA ARG A 39 -7.21 1.04 6.50
C ARG A 39 -5.84 1.61 6.85
N GLU A 40 -5.77 2.46 7.87
CA GLU A 40 -4.51 3.00 8.36
C GLU A 40 -3.56 1.89 8.84
N GLU A 41 -4.07 0.90 9.58
CA GLU A 41 -3.30 -0.27 10.00
C GLU A 41 -2.76 -1.07 8.80
N VAL A 42 -3.56 -1.26 7.74
CA VAL A 42 -3.11 -1.90 6.49
C VAL A 42 -1.98 -1.09 5.85
N VAL A 43 -2.10 0.23 5.77
CA VAL A 43 -1.06 1.09 5.20
C VAL A 43 0.23 0.99 6.01
N ILE A 44 0.14 1.06 7.34
CA ILE A 44 1.30 0.94 8.25
C ILE A 44 2.00 -0.40 8.06
N ALA A 45 1.25 -1.50 8.02
CA ALA A 45 1.81 -2.84 7.77
C ALA A 45 2.49 -2.93 6.39
N ALA A 46 1.98 -2.21 5.39
CA ALA A 46 2.53 -2.21 4.05
C ALA A 46 3.73 -1.27 3.85
N VAL A 47 4.08 -0.40 4.81
CA VAL A 47 5.17 0.58 4.64
C VAL A 47 6.47 -0.05 4.11
N PRO A 48 7.01 -1.15 4.66
CA PRO A 48 8.25 -1.76 4.15
C PRO A 48 8.13 -2.20 2.68
N LEU A 49 6.98 -2.77 2.31
CA LEU A 49 6.67 -3.17 0.94
C LEU A 49 6.59 -1.95 0.00
N LEU A 50 5.90 -0.88 0.41
CA LEU A 50 5.79 0.33 -0.40
C LEU A 50 7.16 0.97 -0.65
N HIS A 51 8.02 1.03 0.38
CA HIS A 51 9.41 1.45 0.21
C HIS A 51 10.17 0.57 -0.78
N HIS A 52 10.05 -0.76 -0.65
CA HIS A 52 10.71 -1.68 -1.57
C HIS A 52 10.26 -1.50 -3.02
N ILE A 53 8.95 -1.34 -3.26
CA ILE A 53 8.41 -1.13 -4.61
C ILE A 53 8.85 0.24 -5.14
N ALA A 54 8.66 1.31 -4.39
CA ALA A 54 9.00 2.68 -4.81
C ALA A 54 10.48 2.84 -5.15
N TYR A 55 11.37 2.19 -4.39
CA TYR A 55 12.82 2.21 -4.66
C TYR A 55 13.16 1.76 -6.09
N ARG A 56 12.45 0.78 -6.64
CA ARG A 56 12.64 0.26 -8.01
C ARG A 56 12.27 1.26 -9.11
N PHE A 57 11.57 2.34 -8.76
CA PHE A 57 11.14 3.40 -9.68
C PHE A 57 11.92 4.70 -9.50
N THR A 58 12.91 4.72 -8.60
CA THR A 58 13.81 5.88 -8.43
C THR A 58 14.61 6.17 -9.71
N GLY A 59 15.06 7.42 -9.85
CA GLY A 59 15.81 7.87 -11.04
C GLY A 59 14.97 8.08 -12.30
N ARG A 60 13.63 8.12 -12.18
CA ARG A 60 12.69 8.31 -13.29
C ARG A 60 11.95 9.65 -13.25
N GLY A 61 12.64 10.72 -12.86
CA GLY A 61 12.09 12.09 -12.84
C GLY A 61 11.30 12.47 -11.58
N LEU A 62 10.83 11.50 -10.79
CA LEU A 62 10.14 11.76 -9.52
C LEU A 62 11.04 11.56 -8.29
N PRO A 63 10.95 12.43 -7.26
CA PRO A 63 11.60 12.20 -5.97
C PRO A 63 10.98 10.99 -5.25
N GLN A 64 11.76 10.37 -4.36
CA GLN A 64 11.34 9.14 -3.67
C GLN A 64 10.07 9.32 -2.84
N ASP A 65 9.89 10.46 -2.17
CA ASP A 65 8.71 10.72 -1.35
C ASP A 65 7.43 10.75 -2.19
N GLN A 66 7.48 11.34 -3.38
CA GLN A 66 6.35 11.35 -4.31
C GLN A 66 6.05 9.94 -4.86
N LEU A 67 7.07 9.10 -5.08
CA LEU A 67 6.86 7.69 -5.43
C LEU A 67 6.16 6.93 -4.29
N LEU A 68 6.52 7.20 -3.03
CA LEU A 68 5.86 6.62 -1.87
C LEU A 68 4.40 7.06 -1.75
N GLU A 69 4.10 8.34 -1.98
CA GLU A 69 2.73 8.85 -1.99
C GLU A 69 1.88 8.16 -3.06
N ILE A 70 2.41 8.01 -4.28
CA ILE A 70 1.73 7.31 -5.37
C ILE A 70 1.50 5.85 -5.00
N ALA A 71 2.50 5.18 -4.41
CA ALA A 71 2.39 3.79 -4.00
C ALA A 71 1.34 3.60 -2.89
N ALA A 72 1.30 4.48 -1.89
CA ALA A 72 0.33 4.46 -0.80
C ALA A 72 -1.11 4.71 -1.31
N ALA A 73 -1.30 5.67 -2.22
CA ALA A 73 -2.60 5.92 -2.84
C ALA A 73 -3.08 4.71 -3.66
N ALA A 74 -2.18 4.06 -4.40
CA ALA A 74 -2.49 2.86 -5.16
C ALA A 74 -2.85 1.67 -4.26
N LEU A 75 -2.17 1.53 -3.11
CA LEU A 75 -2.50 0.52 -2.09
C LEU A 75 -3.90 0.76 -1.51
N ASN A 76 -4.24 1.98 -1.11
CA ASN A 76 -5.58 2.32 -0.61
C ASN A 76 -6.67 1.94 -1.62
N ALA A 77 -6.47 2.32 -2.89
CA ALA A 77 -7.39 1.95 -3.96
C ALA A 77 -7.44 0.43 -4.22
N ALA A 78 -6.38 -0.31 -3.90
CA ALA A 78 -6.38 -1.78 -3.95
C ALA A 78 -7.15 -2.38 -2.76
N VAL A 79 -6.97 -1.86 -1.55
CA VAL A 79 -7.74 -2.25 -0.35
C VAL A 79 -9.23 -2.07 -0.57
N ASP A 80 -9.65 -0.92 -1.10
CA ASP A 80 -11.07 -0.62 -1.37
C ASP A 80 -11.69 -1.55 -2.42
N ARG A 81 -10.89 -2.09 -3.35
CA ARG A 81 -11.37 -2.93 -4.44
C ARG A 81 -11.18 -4.43 -4.20
N PHE A 82 -10.37 -4.80 -3.21
CA PHE A 82 -10.06 -6.19 -2.95
C PHE A 82 -11.25 -6.93 -2.34
N THR A 83 -11.57 -8.09 -2.91
CA THR A 83 -12.57 -9.00 -2.35
C THR A 83 -11.94 -10.38 -2.26
N GLN A 84 -11.80 -10.92 -1.04
CA GLN A 84 -11.07 -12.17 -0.80
C GLN A 84 -11.63 -13.34 -1.63
N ALA A 85 -12.96 -13.39 -1.78
CA ALA A 85 -13.65 -14.41 -2.58
C ALA A 85 -13.30 -14.38 -4.09
N ARG A 86 -12.81 -13.25 -4.62
CA ARG A 86 -12.54 -13.06 -6.07
C ARG A 86 -11.04 -13.04 -6.41
N SER A 87 -10.19 -12.68 -5.46
CA SER A 87 -8.81 -12.26 -5.75
C SER A 87 -7.74 -13.16 -5.14
N GLY A 88 -8.10 -14.07 -4.23
CA GLY A 88 -7.14 -14.97 -3.58
C GLY A 88 -6.20 -14.20 -2.64
N ASP A 89 -4.89 -14.26 -2.90
CA ASP A 89 -3.87 -13.60 -2.10
C ASP A 89 -3.84 -12.07 -2.33
N PHE A 90 -3.84 -11.28 -1.26
CA PHE A 90 -3.88 -9.83 -1.35
C PHE A 90 -2.63 -9.24 -2.01
N LEU A 91 -1.44 -9.74 -1.69
CA LEU A 91 -0.20 -9.21 -2.24
C LEU A 91 -0.07 -9.53 -3.73
N ALA A 92 -0.45 -10.72 -4.14
CA ALA A 92 -0.52 -11.12 -5.55
C ALA A 92 -1.44 -10.19 -6.37
N TYR A 93 -2.51 -9.68 -5.76
CA TYR A 93 -3.41 -8.69 -6.37
C TYR A 93 -2.85 -7.25 -6.33
N ALA A 94 -2.38 -6.80 -5.17
CA ALA A 94 -2.05 -5.41 -4.90
C ALA A 94 -0.71 -4.98 -5.51
N VAL A 95 0.32 -5.83 -5.47
CA VAL A 95 1.67 -5.47 -5.94
C VAL A 95 1.68 -5.10 -7.44
N PRO A 96 1.08 -5.89 -8.36
CA PRO A 96 1.02 -5.50 -9.77
C PRO A 96 0.28 -4.18 -10.00
N ARG A 97 -0.79 -3.92 -9.24
CA ARG A 97 -1.60 -2.69 -9.30
C ARG A 97 -0.79 -1.47 -8.90
N ILE A 98 -0.02 -1.56 -7.81
CA ILE A 98 0.83 -0.47 -7.31
C ILE A 98 1.94 -0.17 -8.32
N ALA A 99 2.64 -1.21 -8.80
CA ALA A 99 3.72 -1.06 -9.78
C ALA A 99 3.24 -0.48 -11.13
N ASP A 100 1.99 -0.77 -11.50
CA ASP A 100 1.35 -0.22 -12.70
C ASP A 100 1.01 1.28 -12.56
N GLU A 101 0.53 1.73 -11.38
CA GLU A 101 0.31 3.15 -11.12
C GLU A 101 1.62 3.96 -11.12
N LEU A 102 2.67 3.44 -10.50
CA LEU A 102 4.00 4.05 -10.52
C LEU A 102 4.55 4.18 -11.94
N ARG A 103 4.42 3.11 -12.76
CA ARG A 103 4.82 3.17 -14.17
C ARG A 103 4.11 4.28 -14.93
N ARG A 104 2.79 4.40 -14.81
CA ARG A 104 2.03 5.46 -15.49
C ARG A 104 2.54 6.85 -15.11
N ARG A 105 2.66 7.14 -13.81
CA ARG A 105 3.05 8.46 -13.32
C ARG A 105 4.48 8.83 -13.73
N CYS A 106 5.43 7.90 -13.66
CA CYS A 106 6.81 8.17 -14.05
C CYS A 106 7.01 8.36 -15.56
N HIS A 107 6.10 7.91 -16.43
CA HIS A 107 6.21 8.09 -17.89
C HIS A 107 5.44 9.32 -18.40
N THR A 108 4.51 9.87 -17.60
CA THR A 108 3.67 11.00 -18.02
C THR A 108 4.36 12.37 -17.88
N GLU A 109 5.51 12.45 -17.22
CA GLU A 109 6.25 13.71 -16.97
C GLU A 109 7.63 13.76 -17.66
N SER A 110 7.72 13.33 -18.93
CA SER A 110 8.92 13.51 -19.77
C SER A 110 8.75 14.63 -20.78
#